data_AF-A0A1N6NPW5-F1
#
_entry.id   AF-A0A1N6NPW5-F1
#
_cell.length_a   1.000
_cell.length_b   1.000
_cell.length_c   1.000
_cell.angle_alpha   90.00
_cell.angle_beta   90.00
_cell.angle_gamma   90.00
#
_symmetry.space_group_name_H-M   'P 1'
#
loop_
_entity.id
_entity.type
_entity.pdbx_description
1 polymer ?
#
loop_
_entity_poly.entity_id
_entity_poly.type
_entity_poly.pdbx_seq_one_letter_code
_entity_poly.pdbx_strand_id
1 'polypeptide(L)'
;MSVVNYQNRCKKTVNTLLAGLLASVCSVSVQAASVDEAKLYGNWACSHEESDEGTHFSAIFDVSYNSNGTSRSLGNLKVTVGNMVVLANQYDFQGNWEIQDGYLLETTTDVQGTSLTNNSKLGAAELAEMFPTGDTDRSLIVELSDQKLITQDEDGVNFECSRKR
;
A
#
# COMPACT_ATOMS: atom_id res chain seq x y z
N MET A 1 -2.13 -10.99 -20.53
CA MET A 1 -3.15 -11.16 -21.59
C MET A 1 -3.75 -9.79 -21.85
N SER A 2 -3.36 -9.15 -22.95
CA SER A 2 -3.80 -7.82 -23.35
C SER A 2 -4.91 -7.95 -24.39
N VAL A 3 -6.09 -7.37 -24.13
CA VAL A 3 -6.98 -6.88 -25.18
C VAL A 3 -7.84 -5.76 -24.60
N VAL A 4 -7.51 -4.50 -24.90
CA VAL A 4 -8.47 -3.38 -24.78
C VAL A 4 -8.88 -2.99 -26.19
N ASN A 5 -10.17 -3.18 -26.47
CA ASN A 5 -10.79 -2.94 -27.77
C ASN A 5 -10.90 -1.43 -28.05
N TYR A 6 -10.32 -0.99 -29.18
CA TYR A 6 -10.44 0.37 -29.70
C TYR A 6 -11.62 0.43 -30.70
N GLN A 7 -12.71 1.10 -30.35
CA GLN A 7 -13.82 1.39 -31.27
C GLN A 7 -13.75 2.87 -31.71
N ASN A 8 -13.07 3.11 -32.83
CA ASN A 8 -13.11 4.41 -33.53
C ASN A 8 -14.35 4.49 -34.42
N ARG A 9 -15.37 5.26 -34.01
CA ARG A 9 -16.37 5.81 -34.94
C ARG A 9 -16.69 7.26 -34.60
N CYS A 10 -15.94 8.18 -35.19
CA CYS A 10 -16.42 9.55 -35.40
C CYS A 10 -16.57 9.77 -36.91
N LYS A 11 -17.81 9.66 -37.41
CA LYS A 11 -18.22 10.33 -38.66
C LYS A 11 -18.46 11.79 -38.32
N LYS A 12 -17.89 12.73 -39.09
CA LYS A 12 -18.59 13.95 -39.51
C LYS A 12 -17.84 14.69 -40.62
N THR A 13 -18.67 15.19 -41.51
CA THR A 13 -18.49 15.89 -42.78
C THR A 13 -17.82 17.25 -42.62
N VAL A 14 -17.05 17.63 -43.64
CA VAL A 14 -16.42 18.94 -43.83
C VAL A 14 -17.47 20.01 -44.16
N ASN A 15 -17.48 21.14 -43.44
CA ASN A 15 -17.60 22.46 -44.07
C ASN A 15 -17.16 23.61 -43.15
N THR A 16 -16.73 24.67 -43.80
CA THR A 16 -15.79 25.73 -43.43
C THR A 16 -16.39 26.90 -42.62
N LEU A 17 -15.48 27.64 -41.95
CA LEU A 17 -15.48 29.09 -41.59
C LEU A 17 -15.86 29.54 -40.16
N LEU A 18 -15.04 30.49 -39.68
CA LEU A 18 -15.09 31.38 -38.51
C LEU A 18 -14.37 30.98 -37.20
N ALA A 19 -13.22 31.65 -37.01
CA ALA A 19 -12.67 32.29 -35.81
C ALA A 19 -13.23 31.94 -34.43
N GLY A 20 -12.34 31.44 -33.56
CA GLY A 20 -12.57 31.26 -32.13
C GLY A 20 -11.73 30.13 -31.58
N LEU A 21 -10.41 30.32 -31.48
CA LEU A 21 -9.48 29.33 -30.95
C LEU A 21 -9.56 29.31 -29.41
N LEU A 22 -10.72 28.92 -28.88
CA LEU A 22 -10.81 28.35 -27.54
C LEU A 22 -10.42 26.88 -27.69
N ALA A 23 -9.15 26.58 -27.43
CA ALA A 23 -8.71 25.21 -27.22
C ALA A 23 -9.45 24.68 -26.00
N SER A 24 -10.61 24.07 -26.22
CA SER A 24 -11.28 23.23 -25.24
C SER A 24 -10.39 22.01 -25.06
N VAL A 25 -9.45 22.12 -24.14
CA VAL A 25 -8.71 20.97 -23.62
C VAL A 25 -9.76 20.12 -22.93
N CYS A 26 -10.21 19.06 -23.59
CA CYS A 26 -10.94 17.99 -22.91
C CYS A 26 -9.98 17.39 -21.89
N SER A 27 -10.00 17.91 -20.66
CA SER A 27 -9.44 17.23 -19.52
C SER A 27 -10.20 15.91 -19.39
N VAL A 28 -9.57 14.83 -19.85
CA VAL A 28 -10.07 13.48 -19.57
C VAL A 28 -9.82 13.27 -18.09
N SER A 29 -10.83 13.57 -17.27
CA SER A 29 -10.86 13.18 -15.88
C SER A 29 -10.94 11.65 -15.85
N VAL A 30 -9.79 11.00 -15.68
CA VAL A 30 -9.72 9.58 -15.38
C VAL A 30 -10.32 9.42 -13.99
N GLN A 31 -11.59 9.04 -13.94
CA GLN A 31 -12.25 8.69 -12.70
C GLN A 31 -11.70 7.30 -12.32
N ALA A 32 -10.91 7.24 -11.25
CA ALA A 32 -10.48 5.97 -10.68
C ALA A 32 -11.72 5.12 -10.41
N ALA A 33 -11.71 3.86 -10.84
CA ALA A 33 -12.82 2.96 -10.57
C ALA A 33 -13.03 2.88 -9.05
N SER A 34 -14.27 3.02 -8.59
CA SER A 34 -14.60 2.96 -7.16
C SER A 34 -14.20 1.60 -6.60
N VAL A 35 -13.31 1.60 -5.62
CA VAL A 35 -12.91 0.39 -4.88
C VAL A 35 -14.03 0.02 -3.91
N ASP A 36 -14.39 -1.26 -3.86
CA ASP A 36 -15.35 -1.79 -2.89
C ASP A 36 -14.65 -2.03 -1.55
N GLU A 37 -14.74 -1.06 -0.65
CA GLU A 37 -14.09 -1.08 0.68
C GLU A 37 -14.47 -2.30 1.51
N ALA A 38 -15.68 -2.85 1.32
CA ALA A 38 -16.14 -4.00 2.08
C ALA A 38 -15.28 -5.25 1.87
N LYS A 39 -14.55 -5.32 0.76
CA LYS A 39 -13.59 -6.39 0.49
C LYS A 39 -12.34 -6.30 1.35
N LEU A 40 -11.98 -5.10 1.84
CA LEU A 40 -10.82 -4.92 2.69
C LEU A 40 -11.05 -5.48 4.11
N TYR A 41 -12.28 -5.41 4.63
CA TYR A 41 -12.58 -5.78 6.02
C TYR A 41 -12.17 -7.20 6.36
N GLY A 42 -11.44 -7.44 7.45
CA GLY A 42 -11.05 -8.77 7.91
C GLY A 42 -9.55 -8.88 8.15
N ASN A 43 -9.07 -10.12 8.26
CA ASN A 43 -7.69 -10.44 8.58
C ASN A 43 -6.89 -10.83 7.34
N TRP A 44 -5.67 -10.34 7.26
CA TRP A 44 -4.76 -10.50 6.15
C TRP A 44 -3.39 -10.91 6.66
N ALA A 45 -2.74 -11.82 5.95
CA ALA A 45 -1.34 -12.16 6.14
C ALA A 45 -0.55 -11.48 5.03
N CYS A 46 0.20 -10.44 5.39
CA CYS A 46 1.03 -9.64 4.52
C CYS A 46 2.49 -10.06 4.69
N SER A 47 3.20 -10.13 3.57
CA SER A 47 4.63 -10.39 3.60
C SER A 47 5.34 -9.59 2.51
N HIS A 48 6.49 -9.06 2.86
CA HIS A 48 7.41 -8.43 1.92
C HIS A 48 8.82 -8.94 2.20
N GLU A 49 9.52 -9.33 1.15
CA GLU A 49 10.90 -9.78 1.23
C GLU A 49 11.70 -9.14 0.10
N GLU A 50 12.84 -8.59 0.45
CA GLU A 50 13.76 -7.94 -0.48
C GLU A 50 15.20 -8.39 -0.18
N SER A 51 16.02 -8.46 -1.22
CA SER A 51 17.46 -8.71 -1.06
C SER A 51 18.25 -7.78 -1.96
N ASP A 52 19.22 -7.07 -1.39
CA ASP A 52 20.13 -6.20 -2.12
C ASP A 52 21.54 -6.26 -1.52
N GLU A 53 22.56 -6.38 -2.39
CA GLU A 53 23.99 -6.41 -2.03
C GLU A 53 24.38 -7.24 -0.78
N GLY A 54 23.73 -8.39 -0.57
CA GLY A 54 23.98 -9.27 0.58
C GLY A 54 23.26 -8.86 1.86
N THR A 55 22.42 -7.82 1.81
CA THR A 55 21.40 -7.50 2.81
C THR A 55 20.09 -8.15 2.41
N HIS A 56 19.38 -8.73 3.37
CA HIS A 56 18.06 -9.32 3.19
C HIS A 56 17.09 -8.74 4.22
N PHE A 57 16.03 -8.12 3.71
CA PHE A 57 14.91 -7.57 4.48
C PHE A 57 13.72 -8.52 4.39
N SER A 58 13.07 -8.78 5.52
CA SER A 58 11.84 -9.56 5.60
C SER A 58 10.88 -8.89 6.59
N ALA A 59 9.67 -8.64 6.14
CA ALA A 59 8.56 -8.11 6.90
C ALA A 59 7.39 -9.09 6.77
N ILE A 60 6.89 -9.60 7.89
CA ILE A 60 5.74 -10.51 7.93
C ILE A 60 4.77 -10.00 8.96
N PHE A 61 3.55 -9.67 8.54
CA PHE A 61 2.54 -9.02 9.35
C PHE A 61 1.16 -9.68 9.18
N ASP A 62 0.45 -9.78 10.28
CA ASP A 62 -0.98 -10.05 10.31
C ASP A 62 -1.73 -8.73 10.52
N VAL A 63 -2.51 -8.34 9.51
CA VAL A 63 -3.23 -7.06 9.49
C VAL A 63 -4.73 -7.29 9.57
N SER A 64 -5.41 -6.57 10.45
CA SER A 64 -6.87 -6.57 10.58
C SER A 64 -7.42 -5.20 10.17
N TYR A 65 -8.34 -5.17 9.21
CA TYR A 65 -9.11 -3.98 8.84
C TYR A 65 -10.55 -4.10 9.33
N ASN A 66 -11.01 -3.15 10.14
CA ASN A 66 -12.36 -3.15 10.70
C ASN A 66 -13.26 -2.14 9.97
N SER A 67 -14.56 -2.44 9.86
CA SER A 67 -15.54 -1.59 9.15
C SER A 67 -15.81 -0.22 9.78
N ASN A 68 -15.26 0.04 10.97
CA ASN A 68 -15.31 1.35 11.63
C ASN A 68 -14.08 2.22 11.29
N GLY A 69 -13.25 1.80 10.33
CA GLY A 69 -12.05 2.54 9.92
C GLY A 69 -10.84 2.31 10.82
N THR A 70 -10.84 1.34 11.75
CA THR A 70 -9.65 1.03 12.56
C THR A 70 -8.88 -0.17 12.01
N SER A 71 -7.56 -0.13 12.13
CA SER A 71 -6.66 -1.21 11.76
C SER A 71 -5.78 -1.64 12.93
N ARG A 72 -5.30 -2.89 12.88
CA ARG A 72 -4.24 -3.40 13.75
C ARG A 72 -3.31 -4.28 12.93
N SER A 73 -2.01 -4.15 13.13
CA SER A 73 -1.01 -5.00 12.49
C SER A 73 -0.06 -5.57 13.53
N LEU A 74 0.11 -6.90 13.54
CA LEU A 74 1.06 -7.59 14.42
C LEU A 74 2.03 -8.38 13.56
N GLY A 75 3.33 -8.17 13.74
CA GLY A 75 4.29 -8.87 12.90
C GLY A 75 5.74 -8.68 13.30
N ASN A 76 6.61 -9.19 12.45
CA ASN A 76 8.04 -9.16 12.66
C ASN A 76 8.74 -8.51 11.47
N LEU A 77 9.75 -7.71 11.78
CA LEU A 77 10.70 -7.16 10.82
C LEU A 77 12.07 -7.76 11.11
N LYS A 78 12.74 -8.26 10.09
CA LYS A 78 14.06 -8.88 10.18
C LYS A 78 14.97 -8.33 9.08
N VAL A 79 16.18 -7.94 9.48
CA VAL A 79 17.25 -7.58 8.56
C VAL A 79 18.45 -8.48 8.80
N THR A 80 18.97 -9.01 7.71
CA THR A 80 20.10 -9.95 7.68
C THR A 80 21.17 -9.38 6.77
N VAL A 81 22.44 -9.40 7.18
CA VAL A 81 23.58 -9.00 6.34
C VAL A 81 24.54 -10.19 6.25
N GLY A 82 24.73 -10.73 5.05
CA GLY A 82 25.30 -12.06 4.84
C GLY A 82 24.50 -13.11 5.62
N ASN A 83 25.16 -13.78 6.57
CA ASN A 83 24.53 -14.78 7.43
C ASN A 83 24.22 -14.27 8.85
N MET A 84 24.34 -12.96 9.11
CA MET A 84 24.16 -12.37 10.43
C MET A 84 22.83 -11.61 10.51
N VAL A 85 22.00 -11.94 11.51
CA VAL A 85 20.81 -11.13 11.84
C VAL A 85 21.27 -9.86 12.55
N VAL A 86 21.08 -8.72 11.90
CA VAL A 86 21.46 -7.41 12.45
C VAL A 86 20.27 -6.71 13.13
N LEU A 87 19.05 -7.11 12.78
CA LEU A 87 17.81 -6.62 13.36
C LEU A 87 16.78 -7.75 13.32
N ALA A 88 16.13 -8.01 14.45
CA ALA A 88 14.85 -8.69 14.46
C ALA A 88 13.99 -8.07 15.55
N ASN A 89 12.83 -7.54 15.17
CA ASN A 89 11.90 -6.87 16.05
C ASN A 89 10.49 -7.41 15.80
N GLN A 90 9.71 -7.48 16.87
CA GLN A 90 8.26 -7.65 16.79
C GLN A 90 7.59 -6.29 16.97
N TYR A 91 6.55 -6.02 16.18
CA TYR A 91 5.76 -4.80 16.28
C TYR A 91 4.27 -5.09 16.37
N ASP A 92 3.58 -4.26 17.15
CA ASP A 92 2.14 -4.17 17.28
C ASP A 92 1.73 -2.73 16.95
N PHE A 93 1.16 -2.54 15.76
CA PHE A 93 0.66 -1.27 15.26
C PHE A 93 -0.84 -1.19 15.45
N GLN A 94 -1.33 -0.04 15.87
CA GLN A 94 -2.74 0.33 15.84
C GLN A 94 -2.90 1.55 14.96
N GLY A 95 -3.94 1.60 14.15
CA GLY A 95 -4.14 2.68 13.21
C GLY A 95 -5.59 2.93 12.86
N ASN A 96 -5.77 3.94 12.01
CA ASN A 96 -6.97 4.12 11.23
C ASN A 96 -6.67 3.86 9.77
N TRP A 97 -7.69 3.53 9.00
CA TRP A 97 -7.59 3.35 7.57
C TRP A 97 -8.79 3.96 6.85
N GLU A 98 -8.56 4.44 5.63
CA GLU A 98 -9.60 4.82 4.69
C GLU A 98 -9.16 4.54 3.25
N ILE A 99 -10.12 4.42 2.34
CA ILE A 99 -9.84 4.33 0.91
C ILE A 99 -10.26 5.62 0.24
N GLN A 100 -9.31 6.32 -0.38
CA GLN A 100 -9.57 7.56 -1.09
C GLN A 100 -8.92 7.53 -2.47
N ASP A 101 -9.73 7.77 -3.52
CA ASP A 101 -9.26 7.87 -4.91
C ASP A 101 -8.43 6.67 -5.40
N GLY A 102 -8.75 5.48 -4.90
CA GLY A 102 -8.04 4.22 -5.22
C GLY A 102 -6.79 3.95 -4.38
N TYR A 103 -6.52 4.79 -3.38
CA TYR A 103 -5.42 4.60 -2.43
C TYR A 103 -5.95 4.09 -1.10
N LEU A 104 -5.21 3.20 -0.46
CA LEU A 104 -5.34 2.88 0.95
C LEU A 104 -4.48 3.88 1.74
N LEU A 105 -5.12 4.64 2.62
CA LEU A 105 -4.48 5.56 3.55
C LEU A 105 -4.49 4.90 4.93
N GLU A 106 -3.33 4.73 5.54
CA GLU A 106 -3.18 4.12 6.86
C GLU A 106 -2.48 5.10 7.81
N THR A 107 -3.20 5.58 8.83
CA THR A 107 -2.65 6.48 9.83
C THR A 107 -2.28 5.71 11.09
N THR A 108 -0.99 5.70 11.46
CA THR A 108 -0.52 5.05 12.68
C THR A 108 -0.96 5.86 13.90
N THR A 109 -1.61 5.22 14.87
CA THR A 109 -2.08 5.86 16.11
C THR A 109 -1.31 5.42 17.34
N ASP A 110 -0.82 4.18 17.34
CA ASP A 110 0.04 3.61 18.38
C ASP A 110 0.97 2.58 17.75
N VAL A 111 2.20 2.50 18.27
CA VAL A 111 3.16 1.48 17.88
C VAL A 111 3.90 0.99 19.13
N GLN A 112 3.96 -0.33 19.27
CA GLN A 112 4.76 -0.97 20.32
C GLN A 112 5.73 -1.94 19.65
N GLY A 113 7.03 -1.72 19.90
CA GLY A 113 8.10 -2.56 19.37
C GLY A 113 8.83 -3.30 20.48
N THR A 114 9.21 -4.55 20.23
CA THR A 114 10.09 -5.33 21.10
C THR A 114 11.24 -5.90 20.29
N SER A 115 12.49 -5.65 20.72
CA SER A 115 13.65 -6.30 20.12
C SER A 115 13.68 -7.78 20.46
N LEU A 116 13.83 -8.62 19.43
CA LEU A 116 14.01 -10.06 19.54
C LEU A 116 15.48 -10.47 19.51
N THR A 117 16.40 -9.52 19.32
CA THR A 117 17.84 -9.79 19.34
C THR A 117 18.52 -9.07 20.50
N ASN A 118 19.42 -9.77 21.17
CA ASN A 118 20.29 -9.19 22.21
C ASN A 118 21.34 -8.24 21.62
N ASN A 119 21.45 -8.19 20.29
CA ASN A 119 22.49 -7.48 19.54
C ASN A 119 21.89 -6.32 18.73
N SER A 120 20.58 -6.10 18.78
CA SER A 120 19.95 -4.98 18.10
C SER A 120 20.59 -3.69 18.58
N LYS A 121 21.12 -2.89 17.65
CA LYS A 121 21.61 -1.55 17.95
C LYS A 121 20.48 -0.52 18.06
N LEU A 122 19.24 -0.92 17.77
CA LEU A 122 18.07 -0.05 17.85
C LEU A 122 17.35 -0.33 19.17
N GLY A 123 17.34 0.66 20.05
CA GLY A 123 16.53 0.67 21.26
C GLY A 123 15.10 1.09 20.96
N ALA A 124 14.23 1.06 21.97
CA ALA A 124 12.82 1.43 21.81
C ALA A 124 12.60 2.85 21.26
N ALA A 125 13.53 3.78 21.54
CA ALA A 125 13.46 5.15 21.03
C ALA A 125 13.71 5.21 19.52
N GLU A 126 14.77 4.57 19.02
CA GLU A 126 15.06 4.51 17.59
C GLU A 126 13.96 3.76 16.82
N LEU A 127 13.36 2.73 17.43
CA LEU A 127 12.22 2.03 16.84
C LEU A 127 10.98 2.91 16.73
N ALA A 128 10.74 3.79 17.70
CA ALA A 128 9.63 4.75 17.66
C ALA A 128 9.86 5.85 16.61
N GLU A 129 11.11 6.24 16.37
CA GLU A 129 11.45 7.20 15.31
C GLU A 129 11.23 6.64 13.90
N MET A 130 11.37 5.33 13.72
CA MET A 130 11.11 4.67 12.43
C MET A 130 9.62 4.61 12.06
N PHE A 131 8.74 4.70 13.05
CA PHE A 131 7.29 4.58 12.86
C PHE A 131 6.56 5.65 13.68
N PRO A 132 6.60 6.92 13.25
CA PRO A 132 6.01 8.01 14.02
C PRO A 132 4.49 7.84 14.12
N THR A 133 3.92 8.10 15.30
CA THR A 133 2.47 8.17 15.44
C THR A 133 1.93 9.46 14.82
N GLY A 134 0.78 9.37 14.17
CA GLY A 134 0.15 10.46 13.42
C GLY A 134 0.52 10.50 11.94
N ASP A 135 1.54 9.74 11.53
CA ASP A 135 1.93 9.65 10.11
C ASP A 135 0.93 8.78 9.35
N THR A 136 0.67 9.18 8.11
CA THR A 136 -0.26 8.51 7.19
C THR A 136 0.52 7.98 6.00
N ASP A 137 0.56 6.66 5.89
CA ASP A 137 1.11 5.98 4.72
C ASP A 137 0.05 5.92 3.63
N ARG A 138 0.48 6.13 2.39
CA ARG A 138 -0.39 6.16 1.22
C ARG A 138 0.08 5.13 0.21
N SER A 139 -0.75 4.12 -0.03
CA SER A 139 -0.45 3.06 -1.00
C SER A 139 -1.54 2.93 -2.06
N LEU A 140 -1.16 2.83 -3.33
CA LEU A 140 -2.10 2.56 -4.42
C LEU A 140 -2.64 1.14 -4.30
N ILE A 141 -3.97 0.97 -4.35
CA ILE A 141 -4.58 -0.36 -4.41
C ILE A 141 -4.47 -0.86 -5.86
N VAL A 142 -3.56 -1.79 -6.10
CA VAL A 142 -3.35 -2.44 -7.40
C VAL A 142 -4.38 -3.55 -7.61
N GLU A 143 -4.68 -4.31 -6.55
CA GLU A 143 -5.68 -5.38 -6.57
C GLU A 143 -6.36 -5.49 -5.20
N LEU A 144 -7.69 -5.60 -5.19
CA LEU A 144 -8.47 -5.97 -4.01
C LEU A 144 -9.58 -6.97 -4.37
N SER A 145 -9.49 -8.16 -3.80
CA SER A 145 -10.44 -9.26 -3.97
C SER A 145 -10.74 -9.93 -2.63
N ASP A 146 -11.61 -10.94 -2.62
CA ASP A 146 -11.96 -11.68 -1.40
C ASP A 146 -10.78 -12.49 -0.83
N GLN A 147 -9.69 -12.68 -1.60
CA GLN A 147 -8.55 -13.51 -1.22
C GLN A 147 -7.20 -12.79 -1.28
N LYS A 148 -7.10 -11.69 -2.04
CA LYS A 148 -5.84 -11.01 -2.32
C LYS A 148 -5.99 -9.49 -2.19
N LEU A 149 -5.01 -8.88 -1.54
CA LEU A 149 -4.77 -7.45 -1.52
C LEU A 149 -3.35 -7.23 -2.04
N ILE A 150 -3.21 -6.38 -3.05
CA ILE A 150 -1.91 -5.88 -3.53
C ILE A 150 -1.97 -4.36 -3.45
N THR A 151 -1.06 -3.79 -2.69
CA THR A 151 -0.82 -2.34 -2.66
C THR A 151 0.54 -2.02 -3.26
N GLN A 152 0.71 -0.80 -3.71
CA GLN A 152 1.97 -0.28 -4.24
C GLN A 152 2.33 1.04 -3.55
N ASP A 153 3.55 1.17 -3.05
CA ASP A 153 4.04 2.40 -2.43
C ASP A 153 4.47 3.46 -3.46
N GLU A 154 5.00 4.59 -2.99
CA GLU A 154 5.43 5.70 -3.83
C GLU A 154 6.64 5.38 -4.72
N ASP A 155 7.46 4.40 -4.31
CA ASP A 155 8.63 3.92 -5.04
C ASP A 155 8.28 2.81 -6.06
N GLY A 156 7.02 2.38 -6.08
CA GLY A 156 6.52 1.36 -7.00
C GLY A 156 6.68 -0.08 -6.48
N VAL A 157 7.04 -0.26 -5.22
CA VAL A 157 7.19 -1.56 -4.57
C VAL A 157 5.82 -2.11 -4.22
N ASN A 158 5.56 -3.37 -4.58
CA ASN A 158 4.31 -4.04 -4.25
C ASN A 158 4.39 -4.73 -2.89
N PHE A 159 3.33 -4.57 -2.10
CA PHE A 159 3.08 -5.32 -0.89
C PHE A 159 1.91 -6.28 -1.13
N GLU A 160 2.15 -7.56 -0.91
CA GLU A 160 1.14 -8.60 -1.13
C GLU A 160 0.61 -9.15 0.18
N CYS A 161 -0.72 -9.21 0.28
CA CYS A 161 -1.42 -9.81 1.39
C CYS A 161 -2.41 -10.87 0.91
N SER A 162 -2.47 -11.94 1.68
CA SER A 162 -3.42 -13.04 1.49
C SER A 162 -4.44 -13.07 2.61
N ARG A 163 -5.71 -13.33 2.26
CA ARG A 163 -6.78 -13.37 3.25
C ARG A 163 -6.59 -14.52 4.23
N LYS A 164 -6.65 -14.25 5.54
CA LYS A 164 -6.71 -15.29 6.57
C LYS A 164 -8.15 -15.82 6.69
N ARG A 165 -8.28 -17.15 6.72
CA ARG A 165 -9.57 -17.85 6.91
C ARG A 165 -9.92 -17.97 8.38
#